data_AF-A0A6I7WY18-F1
#
_entry.id   AF-A0A6I7WY18-F1
#
_cell.length_a   1.000
_cell.length_b   1.000
_cell.length_c   1.000
_cell.angle_alpha   90.00
_cell.angle_beta   90.00
_cell.angle_gamma   90.00
#
_symmetry.space_group_name_H-M   'P 1'
#
loop_
_entity.id
_entity.type
_entity.pdbx_description
1 polymer ?
#
loop_
_entity_poly.entity_id
_entity_poly.type
_entity_poly.pdbx_seq_one_letter_code
_entity_poly.pdbx_strand_id
1 'polypeptide(L)'
;MAKINNLRVGESLNGDGNEVAHIDLMIGPRGSAAESAFANCLTNNKDGFSSLLAVVAPNLMVKPATVMFNKVTIKGSKQAVQMFGPAQRGVAMAVADCVEDGTIPADEADDLFISVGVFIHWLAEDDTAIEKNNYDAVKASIKHAVAGTPTAAEVVAQKATSEHPFAANKV
;
A
#
# COMPACT_ATOMS: atom_id res chain seq x y z
N MET A 1 21.60 -12.60 -7.62
CA MET A 1 20.17 -13.00 -7.69
C MET A 1 19.35 -11.79 -7.35
N ALA A 2 18.23 -11.56 -8.03
CA ALA A 2 17.31 -10.47 -7.69
C ALA A 2 16.86 -10.60 -6.23
N LYS A 3 16.81 -9.48 -5.52
CA LYS A 3 16.35 -9.34 -4.13
C LYS A 3 14.87 -9.70 -4.02
N ILE A 4 14.04 -9.23 -4.95
CA ILE A 4 12.59 -9.48 -4.99
C ILE A 4 12.30 -10.47 -6.13
N ASN A 5 12.53 -11.75 -5.85
CA ASN A 5 12.45 -12.83 -6.85
C ASN A 5 11.14 -13.64 -6.82
N ASN A 6 10.18 -13.26 -5.98
CA ASN A 6 8.87 -13.87 -5.85
C ASN A 6 7.86 -12.86 -5.31
N LEU A 7 6.59 -13.26 -5.26
CA LEU A 7 5.53 -12.47 -4.64
C LEU A 7 5.80 -12.33 -3.13
N ARG A 8 5.68 -11.09 -2.64
CA ARG A 8 5.74 -10.72 -1.22
C ARG A 8 4.51 -9.93 -0.82
N VAL A 9 4.16 -10.02 0.45
CA VAL A 9 3.04 -9.33 1.06
C VAL A 9 3.55 -8.53 2.24
N GLY A 10 3.07 -7.31 2.38
CA GLY A 10 3.35 -6.44 3.51
C GLY A 10 2.10 -5.71 3.94
N GLU A 11 2.05 -5.37 5.22
CA GLU A 11 0.95 -4.65 5.85
C GLU A 11 1.54 -3.62 6.80
N SER A 12 0.83 -2.52 6.99
CA SER A 12 1.12 -1.57 8.08
C SER A 12 -0.09 -0.68 8.37
N LEU A 13 -0.26 -0.36 9.65
CA LEU A 13 -1.16 0.68 10.14
C LEU A 13 -0.33 1.84 10.71
N ASN A 14 -0.64 3.07 10.28
CA ASN A 14 0.03 4.27 10.77
C ASN A 14 -0.97 5.41 11.00
N GLY A 15 -0.70 6.24 12.01
CA GLY A 15 -1.56 7.32 12.44
C GLY A 15 -2.68 6.88 13.38
N ASP A 16 -3.55 7.82 13.71
CA ASP A 16 -4.69 7.66 14.59
C ASP A 16 -5.90 8.47 14.07
N GLY A 17 -6.99 8.49 14.85
CA GLY A 17 -8.19 9.23 14.48
C GLY A 17 -8.88 8.72 13.20
N ASN A 18 -9.47 9.64 12.44
CA ASN A 18 -10.15 9.29 11.19
C ASN A 18 -9.18 9.19 10.00
N GLU A 19 -7.98 9.74 10.14
CA GLU A 19 -6.93 9.78 9.13
C GLU A 19 -5.94 8.61 9.24
N VAL A 20 -6.18 7.68 10.16
CA VAL A 20 -5.42 6.44 10.26
C VAL A 20 -5.36 5.73 8.90
N ALA A 21 -4.15 5.43 8.46
CA ALA A 21 -3.90 4.68 7.25
C ALA A 21 -3.68 3.21 7.60
N HIS A 22 -4.33 2.32 6.85
CA HIS A 22 -4.09 0.88 6.94
C HIS A 22 -3.90 0.31 5.53
N ILE A 23 -2.69 -0.12 5.26
CA ILE A 23 -2.22 -0.55 3.94
C ILE A 23 -2.13 -2.07 3.90
N ASP A 24 -2.77 -2.66 2.89
CA ASP A 24 -2.52 -4.06 2.48
C ASP A 24 -1.78 -4.00 1.14
N LEU A 25 -0.58 -4.55 1.07
CA LEU A 25 0.30 -4.39 -0.09
C LEU A 25 0.84 -5.74 -0.59
N MET A 26 0.91 -5.85 -1.91
CA MET A 26 1.61 -6.93 -2.60
C MET A 26 2.68 -6.34 -3.53
N ILE A 27 3.86 -6.96 -3.57
CA ILE A 27 4.93 -6.64 -4.51
C ILE A 27 5.50 -7.93 -5.10
N GLY A 28 5.86 -7.94 -6.38
CA GLY A 28 6.53 -9.08 -6.98
C GLY A 28 7.07 -8.80 -8.39
N PRO A 29 7.92 -9.70 -8.92
CA PRO A 29 8.55 -9.53 -10.22
C PRO A 29 7.61 -9.83 -11.37
N ARG A 30 8.02 -9.40 -12.57
CA ARG A 30 7.48 -9.86 -13.84
C ARG A 30 7.38 -11.40 -13.91
N GLY A 31 6.31 -11.89 -14.52
CA GLY A 31 5.95 -13.31 -14.61
C GLY A 31 5.32 -13.88 -13.34
N SER A 32 5.21 -13.11 -12.26
CA SER A 32 4.59 -13.57 -11.01
C SER A 32 3.08 -13.28 -10.95
N ALA A 33 2.43 -13.87 -9.94
CA ALA A 33 1.03 -13.55 -9.63
C ALA A 33 0.82 -12.06 -9.27
N ALA A 34 1.86 -11.33 -8.84
CA ALA A 34 1.76 -9.90 -8.57
C ALA A 34 1.54 -9.08 -9.86
N GLU A 35 2.22 -9.43 -10.96
CA GLU A 35 1.99 -8.81 -12.28
C GLU A 35 0.58 -9.11 -12.78
N SER A 36 0.13 -10.36 -12.64
CA SER A 36 -1.22 -10.77 -13.05
C SER A 36 -2.31 -10.03 -12.25
N ALA A 37 -2.14 -9.93 -10.93
CA ALA A 37 -3.06 -9.20 -10.06
C ALA A 37 -3.09 -7.70 -10.38
N PHE A 38 -1.93 -7.09 -10.62
CA PHE A 38 -1.81 -5.70 -11.04
C PHE A 38 -2.61 -5.42 -12.33
N ALA A 39 -2.38 -6.23 -13.38
CA ALA A 39 -3.04 -6.05 -14.67
C ALA A 39 -4.56 -6.20 -14.59
N ASN A 40 -5.02 -7.21 -13.83
CA ASN A 40 -6.45 -7.43 -13.62
C ASN A 40 -7.08 -6.33 -12.76
N CYS A 41 -6.39 -5.86 -11.72
CA CYS A 41 -6.88 -4.80 -10.84
C CYS A 41 -7.09 -3.48 -11.61
N LEU A 42 -6.11 -3.09 -12.45
CA LEU A 42 -6.16 -1.85 -13.21
C LEU A 42 -7.33 -1.79 -14.22
N THR A 43 -7.73 -2.94 -14.76
CA THR A 43 -8.73 -3.02 -15.84
C THR A 43 -10.16 -3.27 -15.33
N ASN A 44 -10.35 -3.47 -14.03
CA ASN A 44 -11.59 -4.03 -13.47
C ASN A 44 -12.36 -3.07 -12.54
N ASN A 45 -12.53 -1.81 -12.91
CA ASN A 45 -13.27 -0.79 -12.12
C ASN A 45 -14.77 -1.09 -11.97
N LYS A 46 -15.33 -0.82 -10.77
CA LYS A 46 -16.72 -1.05 -10.31
C LYS A 46 -17.28 0.20 -9.64
N ASP A 47 -18.60 0.28 -9.51
CA ASP A 47 -19.24 1.37 -8.79
C ASP A 47 -18.71 1.45 -7.35
N GLY A 48 -18.25 2.65 -6.96
CA GLY A 48 -17.61 2.92 -5.67
C GLY A 48 -16.22 2.29 -5.44
N PHE A 49 -15.68 1.53 -6.39
CA PHE A 49 -14.36 0.88 -6.30
C PHE A 49 -13.57 1.06 -7.61
N SER A 50 -12.63 1.99 -7.59
CA SER A 50 -11.80 2.31 -8.74
C SER A 50 -10.33 2.10 -8.43
N SER A 51 -9.62 1.62 -9.44
CA SER A 51 -8.20 1.35 -9.41
C SER A 51 -7.49 2.28 -10.38
N LEU A 52 -6.41 2.93 -9.93
CA LEU A 52 -5.59 3.83 -10.73
C LEU A 52 -4.11 3.54 -10.53
N LEU A 53 -3.29 3.94 -11.50
CA LEU A 53 -1.84 3.96 -11.32
C LEU A 53 -1.47 5.02 -10.29
N ALA A 54 -0.62 4.67 -9.33
CA ALA A 54 -0.05 5.66 -8.42
C ALA A 54 0.90 6.58 -9.19
N VAL A 55 0.70 7.88 -9.04
CA VAL A 55 1.54 8.90 -9.69
C VAL A 55 2.10 9.87 -8.68
N VAL A 56 3.37 10.22 -8.83
CA VAL A 56 4.00 11.30 -8.06
C VAL A 56 3.31 12.62 -8.42
N ALA A 57 3.07 12.81 -9.72
CA ALA A 57 2.28 13.89 -10.28
C ALA A 57 1.67 13.43 -11.61
N PRO A 58 0.67 14.13 -12.17
CA PRO A 58 0.17 13.81 -13.51
C PRO A 58 1.32 13.72 -14.54
N ASN A 59 1.31 12.67 -15.35
CA ASN A 59 2.38 12.32 -16.32
C ASN A 59 3.72 11.88 -15.70
N LEU A 60 3.77 11.63 -14.39
CA LEU A 60 4.93 11.08 -13.68
C LEU A 60 4.48 9.93 -12.77
N MET A 61 4.22 8.77 -13.38
CA MET A 61 3.91 7.56 -12.62
C MET A 61 5.11 7.11 -11.80
N VAL A 62 4.86 6.55 -10.61
CA VAL A 62 5.95 5.99 -9.82
C VAL A 62 6.47 4.69 -10.44
N LYS A 63 7.75 4.40 -10.20
CA LYS A 63 8.38 3.11 -10.45
C LYS A 63 8.86 2.51 -9.12
N PRO A 64 8.61 1.21 -8.84
CA PRO A 64 7.92 0.23 -9.67
C PRO A 64 6.45 0.55 -10.00
N ALA A 65 5.94 -0.07 -11.08
CA ALA A 65 4.57 0.15 -11.51
C ALA A 65 3.59 -0.23 -10.39
N THR A 66 2.84 0.76 -9.91
CA THR A 66 2.01 0.62 -8.71
C THR A 66 0.55 0.91 -9.03
N VAL A 67 -0.35 -0.04 -8.74
CA VAL A 67 -1.80 0.17 -8.80
C VAL A 67 -2.34 0.38 -7.39
N MET A 68 -3.18 1.39 -7.22
CA MET A 68 -3.91 1.66 -5.98
C MET A 68 -5.37 1.28 -6.14
N PHE A 69 -5.97 0.77 -5.07
CA PHE A 69 -7.41 0.51 -4.99
C PHE A 69 -7.96 0.80 -3.60
N ASN A 70 -9.19 1.29 -3.52
CA ASN A 70 -9.82 1.68 -2.26
C ASN A 70 -10.47 0.49 -1.54
N LYS A 71 -10.30 0.40 -0.21
CA LYS A 71 -11.00 -0.60 0.63
C LYS A 71 -12.39 -0.14 1.07
N VAL A 72 -12.57 1.17 1.26
CA VAL A 72 -13.84 1.78 1.64
C VAL A 72 -14.55 2.30 0.40
N THR A 73 -15.84 2.01 0.26
CA THR A 73 -16.65 2.46 -0.89
C THR A 73 -16.63 3.99 -1.02
N ILE A 74 -16.20 4.47 -2.18
CA ILE A 74 -16.24 5.89 -2.53
C ILE A 74 -17.66 6.25 -2.98
N LYS A 75 -18.32 7.15 -2.25
CA LYS A 75 -19.70 7.58 -2.48
C LYS A 75 -19.83 8.99 -3.02
N GLY A 76 -18.73 9.74 -3.07
CA GLY A 76 -18.74 11.14 -3.51
C GLY A 76 -17.36 11.70 -3.79
N SER A 77 -17.35 12.92 -4.33
CA SER A 77 -16.13 13.59 -4.81
C SER A 77 -15.10 13.84 -3.72
N LYS A 78 -15.50 14.18 -2.48
CA LYS A 78 -14.57 14.36 -1.35
C LYS A 78 -13.69 13.12 -1.15
N GLN A 79 -14.31 11.94 -1.08
CA GLN A 79 -13.59 10.68 -0.89
C GLN A 79 -12.73 10.31 -2.11
N ALA A 80 -13.20 10.59 -3.32
CA ALA A 80 -12.42 10.38 -4.53
C ALA A 80 -11.16 11.26 -4.56
N VAL A 81 -11.31 12.54 -4.18
CA VAL A 81 -10.18 13.48 -4.08
C VAL A 81 -9.21 13.07 -2.98
N GLN A 82 -9.69 12.61 -1.82
CA GLN A 82 -8.81 12.11 -0.76
C GLN A 82 -7.99 10.88 -1.20
N MET A 83 -8.64 9.92 -1.86
CA MET A 83 -7.97 8.71 -2.37
C MET A 83 -6.94 9.04 -3.46
N PHE A 84 -7.31 9.89 -4.43
CA PHE A 84 -6.50 10.16 -5.62
C PHE A 84 -5.77 11.52 -5.60
N GLY A 85 -5.74 12.16 -4.43
CA GLY A 85 -4.96 13.37 -4.13
C GLY A 85 -3.93 13.07 -3.06
N PRO A 86 -4.19 13.37 -1.77
CA PRO A 86 -3.22 13.19 -0.69
C PRO A 86 -2.76 11.73 -0.53
N ALA A 87 -3.69 10.75 -0.54
CA ALA A 87 -3.28 9.36 -0.39
C ALA A 87 -2.43 8.87 -1.58
N GLN A 88 -2.83 9.18 -2.82
CA GLN A 88 -2.05 8.83 -4.01
C GLN A 88 -0.65 9.45 -4.01
N ARG A 89 -0.54 10.72 -3.60
CA ARG A 89 0.76 11.38 -3.44
C ARG A 89 1.60 10.65 -2.39
N GLY A 90 1.04 10.35 -1.23
CA GLY A 90 1.72 9.62 -0.16
C GLY A 90 2.22 8.24 -0.60
N VAL A 91 1.36 7.46 -1.26
CA VAL A 91 1.72 6.13 -1.81
C VAL A 91 2.85 6.25 -2.83
N ALA A 92 2.73 7.15 -3.80
CA ALA A 92 3.73 7.30 -4.85
C ALA A 92 5.09 7.78 -4.30
N MET A 93 5.09 8.72 -3.37
CA MET A 93 6.33 9.18 -2.73
C MET A 93 6.98 8.07 -1.90
N ALA A 94 6.20 7.27 -1.17
CA ALA A 94 6.75 6.16 -0.39
C ALA A 94 7.43 5.10 -1.27
N VAL A 95 6.82 4.78 -2.43
CA VAL A 95 7.43 3.85 -3.40
C VAL A 95 8.72 4.42 -3.98
N ALA A 96 8.71 5.69 -4.40
CA ALA A 96 9.89 6.36 -4.96
C ALA A 96 11.04 6.41 -3.94
N ASP A 97 10.75 6.79 -2.69
CA ASP A 97 11.74 6.85 -1.62
C ASP A 97 12.27 5.47 -1.24
N CYS A 98 11.47 4.41 -1.39
CA CYS A 98 11.95 3.04 -1.21
C CYS A 98 12.91 2.59 -2.32
N VAL A 99 12.81 3.17 -3.53
CA VAL A 99 13.81 2.97 -4.58
C VAL A 99 15.07 3.78 -4.26
N GLU A 100 14.91 5.05 -3.86
CA GLU A 100 16.01 5.93 -3.49
C GLU A 100 16.84 5.37 -2.32
N ASP A 101 16.19 4.84 -1.27
CA ASP A 101 16.85 4.30 -0.08
C ASP A 101 17.36 2.85 -0.26
N GLY A 102 17.13 2.23 -1.43
CA GLY A 102 17.58 0.88 -1.76
C GLY A 102 16.79 -0.25 -1.09
N THR A 103 15.66 0.06 -0.43
CA THR A 103 14.69 -0.96 0.00
C THR A 103 14.26 -1.78 -1.22
N ILE A 104 13.86 -1.10 -2.28
CA ILE A 104 13.65 -1.67 -3.62
C ILE A 104 14.93 -1.37 -4.44
N PRO A 105 15.68 -2.37 -4.92
CA PRO A 105 16.86 -2.12 -5.74
C PRO A 105 16.51 -1.38 -7.03
N ALA A 106 17.25 -0.31 -7.34
CA ALA A 106 16.97 0.52 -8.51
C ALA A 106 17.09 -0.25 -9.83
N ASP A 107 17.95 -1.26 -9.89
CA ASP A 107 18.14 -2.17 -11.03
C ASP A 107 17.01 -3.22 -11.19
N GLU A 108 16.16 -3.38 -10.17
CA GLU A 108 14.97 -4.24 -10.23
C GLU A 108 13.68 -3.43 -10.44
N ALA A 109 13.71 -2.11 -10.21
CA ALA A 109 12.50 -1.29 -10.08
C ALA A 109 11.63 -1.25 -11.35
N ASP A 110 12.20 -1.42 -12.53
CA ASP A 110 11.46 -1.40 -13.79
C ASP A 110 10.72 -2.71 -14.13
N ASP A 111 11.02 -3.80 -13.42
CA ASP A 111 10.43 -5.13 -13.64
C ASP A 111 9.65 -5.66 -12.43
N LEU A 112 9.26 -4.77 -11.53
CA LEU A 112 8.43 -5.05 -10.36
C LEU A 112 7.03 -4.43 -10.51
N PHE A 113 6.06 -5.07 -9.87
CA PHE A 113 4.67 -4.63 -9.82
C PHE A 113 4.19 -4.58 -8.38
N ILE A 114 3.51 -3.49 -8.02
CA ILE A 114 2.97 -3.25 -6.68
C ILE A 114 1.45 -3.06 -6.78
N SER A 115 0.71 -3.70 -5.88
CA SER A 115 -0.72 -3.45 -5.68
C SER A 115 -0.96 -2.98 -4.24
N VAL A 116 -1.59 -1.82 -4.07
CA VAL A 116 -1.76 -1.15 -2.77
C VAL A 116 -3.24 -0.96 -2.48
N GLY A 117 -3.73 -1.70 -1.50
CA GLY A 117 -5.06 -1.50 -0.93
C GLY A 117 -5.01 -0.41 0.14
N VAL A 118 -5.78 0.66 -0.07
CA VAL A 118 -5.76 1.84 0.79
C VAL A 118 -7.06 1.97 1.59
N PHE A 119 -6.93 2.10 2.90
CA PHE A 119 -8.02 2.45 3.80
C PHE A 119 -8.03 3.96 4.07
N ILE A 120 -9.19 4.60 3.89
CA ILE A 120 -9.47 5.96 4.36
C ILE A 120 -10.85 5.91 5.01
N HIS A 121 -10.94 6.29 6.28
CA HIS A 121 -12.22 6.33 6.98
C HIS A 121 -13.14 7.38 6.34
N TRP A 122 -14.46 7.14 6.31
CA TRP A 122 -15.40 8.06 5.67
C TRP A 122 -15.56 9.41 6.39
N LEU A 123 -15.03 9.54 7.61
CA LEU A 123 -14.97 10.79 8.37
C LEU A 123 -13.61 11.49 8.30
N ALA A 124 -12.67 11.02 7.47
CA ALA A 124 -11.38 11.69 7.32
C ALA A 124 -11.56 13.09 6.72
N GLU A 125 -10.84 14.08 7.26
CA GLU A 125 -10.93 15.48 6.85
C GLU A 125 -9.57 16.15 6.65
N ASP A 126 -8.53 15.75 7.41
CA ASP A 126 -7.21 16.35 7.29
C ASP A 126 -6.38 15.68 6.18
N ASP A 127 -6.34 16.32 5.02
CA ASP A 127 -5.58 15.85 3.86
C ASP A 127 -4.06 15.73 4.13
N THR A 128 -3.49 16.56 5.02
CA THR A 128 -2.06 16.48 5.36
C THR A 128 -1.76 15.22 6.14
N ALA A 129 -2.63 14.90 7.11
CA ALA A 129 -2.53 13.66 7.86
C ALA A 129 -2.79 12.43 6.99
N ILE A 130 -3.77 12.49 6.07
CA ILE A 130 -4.02 11.41 5.08
C ILE A 130 -2.75 11.15 4.25
N GLU A 131 -2.13 12.19 3.70
CA GLU A 131 -0.91 12.05 2.88
C GLU A 131 0.23 11.42 3.69
N LYS A 132 0.52 11.99 4.87
CA LYS A 132 1.62 11.54 5.73
C LYS A 132 1.42 10.10 6.22
N ASN A 133 0.24 9.77 6.72
CA ASN A 133 -0.03 8.45 7.29
C ASN A 133 0.02 7.36 6.20
N ASN A 134 -0.51 7.66 5.00
CA ASN A 134 -0.42 6.72 3.87
C ASN A 134 1.02 6.57 3.37
N TYR A 135 1.80 7.65 3.32
CA TYR A 135 3.23 7.58 3.01
C TYR A 135 3.97 6.66 4.00
N ASP A 136 3.81 6.90 5.31
CA ASP A 136 4.52 6.14 6.35
C ASP A 136 4.08 4.66 6.35
N ALA A 137 2.79 4.40 6.22
CA ALA A 137 2.25 3.04 6.18
C ALA A 137 2.73 2.29 4.93
N VAL A 138 2.68 2.88 3.73
CA VAL A 138 3.19 2.22 2.51
C VAL A 138 4.68 1.94 2.61
N LYS A 139 5.48 2.91 3.09
CA LYS A 139 6.93 2.73 3.27
C LYS A 139 7.24 1.58 4.23
N ALA A 140 6.51 1.47 5.33
CA ALA A 140 6.62 0.36 6.27
C ALA A 140 6.20 -0.97 5.63
N SER A 141 5.04 -1.03 4.95
CA SER A 141 4.56 -2.24 4.26
C SER A 141 5.55 -2.75 3.22
N ILE A 142 6.17 -1.87 2.42
CA ILE A 142 7.21 -2.26 1.45
C ILE A 142 8.41 -2.85 2.16
N LYS A 143 8.89 -2.21 3.24
CA LYS A 143 10.03 -2.72 4.03
C LYS A 143 9.74 -4.10 4.60
N HIS A 144 8.55 -4.31 5.17
CA HIS A 144 8.09 -5.60 5.68
C HIS A 144 8.00 -6.66 4.57
N ALA A 145 7.38 -6.32 3.44
CA ALA A 145 7.25 -7.24 2.31
C ALA A 145 8.63 -7.68 1.77
N VAL A 146 9.54 -6.74 1.53
CA VAL A 146 10.88 -7.02 1.00
C VAL A 146 11.71 -7.81 2.00
N ALA A 147 11.60 -7.51 3.30
CA ALA A 147 12.27 -8.27 4.36
C ALA A 147 11.63 -9.66 4.60
N GLY A 148 10.41 -9.89 4.14
CA GLY A 148 9.63 -11.09 4.44
C GLY A 148 9.23 -11.16 5.92
N THR A 149 8.94 -10.01 6.53
CA THR A 149 8.56 -9.90 7.94
C THR A 149 7.12 -9.40 8.12
N PRO A 150 6.46 -9.75 9.24
CA PRO A 150 6.90 -10.76 10.21
C PRO A 150 6.88 -12.17 9.60
N THR A 151 7.79 -13.01 10.07
CA THR A 151 7.78 -14.44 9.75
C THR A 151 6.64 -15.14 10.49
N ALA A 152 6.20 -16.30 9.99
CA ALA A 152 5.19 -17.09 10.68
C ALA A 152 5.60 -17.46 12.13
N ALA A 153 6.89 -17.69 12.37
CA ALA A 153 7.40 -17.98 13.71
C ALA A 153 7.28 -16.77 14.65
N GLU A 154 7.61 -15.56 14.17
CA GLU A 154 7.46 -14.32 14.94
C GLU A 154 5.99 -14.05 15.27
N VAL A 155 5.08 -14.26 14.31
CA VAL A 155 3.64 -14.14 14.55
C VAL A 155 3.18 -15.15 15.61
N VAL A 156 3.58 -16.43 15.51
CA VAL A 156 3.22 -17.45 16.53
C VAL A 156 3.76 -17.09 17.91
N ALA A 157 4.95 -16.51 17.99
CA ALA A 157 5.56 -16.10 19.25
C ALA A 157 4.84 -14.90 19.90
N GLN A 158 4.29 -13.99 19.10
CA GLN A 158 3.72 -12.73 19.59
C GLN A 158 2.19 -12.71 19.67
N LYS A 159 1.49 -13.58 18.92
CA LYS A 159 0.02 -13.57 18.83
C LYS A 159 -0.70 -13.63 20.18
N ALA A 160 -0.07 -14.22 21.20
CA ALA A 160 -0.66 -14.36 22.54
C ALA A 160 -0.44 -13.12 23.42
N THR A 161 0.16 -12.05 22.90
CA THR A 161 0.35 -10.77 23.60
C THR A 161 0.02 -9.56 22.72
N SER A 162 -0.24 -9.77 21.43
CA SER A 162 -0.64 -8.72 20.49
C SER A 162 -2.14 -8.45 20.63
N GLU A 163 -2.52 -7.19 20.70
CA GLU A 163 -3.93 -6.78 20.80
C GLU A 163 -4.45 -6.33 19.43
N HIS A 164 -5.64 -6.78 19.05
CA HIS A 164 -6.35 -6.25 17.90
C HIS A 164 -7.35 -5.19 18.37
N PRO A 165 -7.37 -3.98 17.78
CA PRO A 165 -8.12 -2.83 18.31
C PRO A 165 -9.64 -3.04 18.40
N PHE A 166 -10.16 -3.98 17.62
CA PHE A 166 -11.59 -4.33 17.60
C PHE A 166 -11.88 -5.81 17.95
N ALA A 167 -10.92 -6.55 18.51
CA ALA A 167 -11.18 -7.93 18.91
C ALA A 167 -12.06 -7.98 20.17
N ALA A 168 -12.87 -9.03 20.27
CA ALA A 168 -13.76 -9.25 21.42
C ALA A 168 -12.97 -9.68 22.68
N ASN A 169 -11.91 -10.45 22.48
CA ASN A 169 -10.88 -10.76 23.47
C ASN A 169 -9.79 -9.68 23.44
N LYS A 170 -9.14 -9.45 24.58
CA LYS A 170 -8.00 -8.52 24.67
C LYS A 170 -6.67 -9.17 24.28
N VAL A 171 -6.71 -10.37 23.71
CA VAL A 171 -5.56 -11.17 23.28
C VAL A 171 -6.00 -12.20 22.25
#